data_AF-A0A661T1X6-F1
#
_entry.id   AF-A0A661T1X6-F1
#
_cell.length_a   1.000
_cell.length_b   1.000
_cell.length_c   1.000
_cell.angle_alpha   90.00
_cell.angle_beta   90.00
_cell.angle_gamma   90.00
#
_symmetry.space_group_name_H-M   'P 1'
#
loop_
_entity.id
_entity.type
_entity.pdbx_description
1 polymer ?
#
loop_
_entity_poly.entity_id
_entity_poly.type
_entity_poly.pdbx_seq_one_letter_code
_entity_poly.pdbx_strand_id
1 'polypeptide(L)'
;MKKRIGDILIEMGFIDQDQLKMALAETKKTGAMLGDTLLRLDWISEEQLQMAIAVQSGARILDTESVTVDLGLISTIPKEFVISHKIFPFAKEGETVKAATSNPFDVVARDQLARMTGSQVETYIAPKEWISNAIELYYETALTIDKNVEGITSARLSETAFDEDKIIRLADLLIEKGRVLGASDIHVEPDSNLVRIYYRIDGVLHQNYIFPKSFHQGLVTRFKIMGNMDISNPNIPHDGRIRYQGSFGELDLRVSTFPTHLGETVVLRLLIYSKVVGNLESLGF
;
A
#
# COMPACT_ATOMS: atom_id res chain seq x y z
N MET A 1 12.75 -27.89 23.35
CA MET A 1 13.69 -26.77 23.11
C MET A 1 13.57 -26.35 21.66
N LYS A 2 13.42 -25.06 21.34
CA LYS A 2 13.55 -24.59 19.95
C LYS A 2 14.97 -24.90 19.47
N LYS A 3 15.11 -25.55 18.31
CA LYS A 3 16.43 -25.84 17.72
C LYS A 3 17.16 -24.51 17.44
N ARG A 4 18.49 -24.49 17.59
CA ARG A 4 19.29 -23.30 17.27
C ARG A 4 19.44 -23.21 15.75
N ILE A 5 19.57 -22.00 15.23
CA ILE A 5 19.63 -21.78 13.78
C ILE A 5 20.79 -22.50 13.10
N GLY A 6 21.96 -22.58 13.77
CA GLY A 6 23.10 -23.34 13.25
C GLY A 6 22.84 -24.84 13.13
N ASP A 7 22.10 -25.42 14.07
CA ASP A 7 21.71 -26.84 14.01
C ASP A 7 20.73 -27.07 12.85
N ILE A 8 19.79 -26.13 12.63
CA ILE A 8 18.84 -26.17 11.52
C ILE A 8 19.56 -26.08 10.17
N LEU A 9 20.54 -25.18 10.02
CA LEU A 9 21.30 -25.01 8.79
C LEU A 9 22.13 -26.27 8.43
N ILE A 10 22.64 -26.98 9.43
CA ILE A 10 23.31 -28.28 9.23
C ILE A 10 22.31 -29.35 8.80
N GLU A 11 21.15 -29.43 9.48
CA GLU A 11 20.10 -30.41 9.15
C GLU A 11 19.54 -30.20 7.73
N MET A 12 19.48 -28.96 7.27
CA MET A 12 19.10 -28.60 5.90
C MET A 12 20.21 -28.85 4.87
N GLY A 13 21.43 -29.17 5.31
CA GLY A 13 22.58 -29.41 4.45
C GLY A 13 23.18 -28.15 3.83
N PHE A 14 22.87 -26.96 4.36
CA PHE A 14 23.41 -25.69 3.83
C PHE A 14 24.81 -25.41 4.35
N ILE A 15 25.17 -25.89 5.54
CA ILE A 15 26.51 -25.80 6.11
C ILE A 15 26.94 -27.10 6.77
N ASP A 16 28.24 -27.30 6.94
CA ASP A 16 28.81 -28.39 7.75
C ASP A 16 29.18 -27.94 9.19
N GLN A 17 29.65 -28.88 10.01
CA GLN A 17 30.05 -28.59 11.39
C GLN A 17 31.25 -27.66 11.50
N ASP A 18 32.18 -27.70 10.56
CA ASP A 18 33.41 -26.91 10.64
C ASP A 18 33.16 -25.47 10.21
N GLN A 19 32.33 -25.26 9.17
CA GLN A 19 31.73 -23.97 8.82
C GLN A 19 30.99 -23.37 10.01
N LEU A 20 30.11 -24.13 10.69
CA LEU A 20 29.41 -23.62 11.87
C LEU A 20 30.39 -23.19 12.99
N LYS A 21 31.41 -23.98 13.29
CA LYS A 21 32.42 -23.63 14.30
C LYS A 21 33.18 -22.37 13.94
N MET A 22 33.61 -22.23 12.68
CA MET A 22 34.33 -21.05 12.20
C MET A 22 33.46 -19.79 12.29
N ALA A 23 32.20 -19.86 11.86
CA ALA A 23 31.26 -18.75 11.96
C ALA A 23 30.97 -18.38 13.42
N LEU A 24 30.86 -19.35 14.32
CA LEU A 24 30.70 -19.10 15.77
C LEU A 24 31.94 -18.45 16.40
N ALA A 25 33.14 -18.78 15.92
CA ALA A 25 34.36 -18.10 16.37
C ALA A 25 34.41 -16.65 15.90
N GLU A 26 33.96 -16.38 14.67
CA GLU A 26 33.93 -15.04 14.08
C GLU A 26 32.85 -14.13 14.71
N THR A 27 31.64 -14.67 14.95
CA THR A 27 30.58 -13.95 15.68
C THR A 27 31.01 -13.55 17.09
N LYS A 28 31.78 -14.39 17.80
CA LYS A 28 32.34 -14.03 19.12
C LYS A 28 33.34 -12.87 19.06
N LYS A 29 34.07 -12.71 17.95
CA LYS A 29 35.03 -11.60 17.78
C LYS A 29 34.33 -10.30 17.39
N THR A 30 33.31 -10.39 16.53
CA THR A 30 32.67 -9.23 15.89
C THR A 30 31.41 -8.76 16.60
N GLY A 31 30.73 -9.63 17.35
CA GLY A 31 29.41 -9.39 17.92
C GLY A 31 28.26 -9.48 16.90
N ALA A 32 28.54 -9.82 15.64
CA ALA A 32 27.53 -9.97 14.60
C ALA A 32 26.64 -11.20 14.83
N MET A 33 25.46 -11.21 14.21
CA MET A 33 24.60 -12.41 14.21
C MET A 33 25.22 -13.53 13.37
N LEU A 34 24.92 -14.78 13.75
CA LEU A 34 25.42 -15.96 13.04
C LEU A 34 24.99 -15.99 11.57
N GLY A 35 23.71 -15.68 11.29
CA GLY A 35 23.20 -15.62 9.93
C GLY A 35 23.93 -14.59 9.07
N ASP A 36 24.11 -13.36 9.58
CA ASP A 36 24.84 -12.30 8.87
C ASP A 36 26.30 -12.69 8.60
N THR A 37 26.94 -13.39 9.54
CA THR A 37 28.32 -13.88 9.38
C THR A 37 28.40 -14.94 8.29
N LEU A 38 27.46 -15.87 8.25
CA LEU A 38 27.41 -16.93 7.23
C LEU A 38 27.12 -16.37 5.83
N LEU A 39 26.25 -15.37 5.72
CA LEU A 39 26.00 -14.65 4.46
C LEU A 39 27.26 -13.93 3.97
N ARG A 40 27.95 -13.20 4.84
CA ARG A 40 29.16 -12.44 4.50
C ARG A 40 30.32 -13.33 4.05
N LEU A 41 30.36 -14.58 4.52
CA LEU A 41 31.36 -15.58 4.13
C LEU A 41 30.94 -16.37 2.87
N ASP A 42 29.81 -16.01 2.24
CA ASP A 42 29.21 -16.69 1.10
C ASP A 42 28.96 -18.20 1.34
N TRP A 43 28.75 -18.59 2.61
CA TRP A 43 28.49 -20.00 2.97
C TRP A 43 27.01 -20.37 2.91
N ILE A 44 26.13 -19.38 2.98
CA ILE A 44 24.69 -19.53 2.74
C ILE A 44 24.18 -18.39 1.88
N SER A 45 23.07 -18.61 1.17
CA SER A 45 22.31 -17.55 0.51
C SER A 45 21.28 -16.91 1.45
N GLU A 46 20.74 -15.74 1.07
CA GLU A 46 19.67 -15.08 1.81
C GLU A 46 18.41 -15.95 1.91
N GLU A 47 18.09 -16.68 0.84
CA GLU A 47 16.99 -17.63 0.78
C GLU A 47 17.18 -18.78 1.78
N GLN A 48 18.40 -19.34 1.84
CA GLN A 48 18.74 -20.40 2.79
C GLN A 48 18.64 -19.94 4.24
N LEU A 49 19.09 -18.71 4.53
CA LEU A 49 18.93 -18.13 5.85
C LEU A 49 17.45 -17.95 6.20
N GLN A 50 16.64 -17.43 5.28
CA GLN A 50 15.20 -17.24 5.48
C GLN A 50 14.47 -18.56 5.74
N MET A 51 14.81 -19.62 4.99
CA MET A 51 14.28 -20.97 5.23
C MET A 51 14.60 -21.47 6.64
N ALA A 52 15.83 -21.28 7.11
CA ALA A 52 16.22 -21.68 8.46
C ALA A 52 15.47 -20.87 9.54
N ILE A 53 15.29 -19.56 9.35
CA ILE A 53 14.53 -18.70 10.26
C ILE A 53 13.04 -19.12 10.27
N ALA A 54 12.47 -19.46 9.11
CA ALA A 54 11.08 -19.94 8.98
C ALA A 54 10.88 -21.21 9.81
N VAL A 55 11.76 -22.21 9.63
CA VAL A 55 11.74 -23.45 10.41
C VAL A 55 11.91 -23.19 11.91
N GLN A 56 12.80 -22.27 12.29
CA GLN A 56 13.07 -21.98 13.69
C GLN A 56 11.89 -21.25 14.38
N SER A 57 11.25 -20.33 13.68
CA SER A 57 10.19 -19.48 14.21
C SER A 57 8.79 -20.10 14.09
N GLY A 58 8.59 -20.99 13.12
CA GLY A 58 7.29 -21.46 12.67
C GLY A 58 6.57 -20.49 11.72
N ALA A 59 7.24 -19.40 11.31
CA ALA A 59 6.69 -18.44 10.36
C ALA A 59 6.70 -18.99 8.93
N ARG A 60 5.75 -18.55 8.11
CA ARG A 60 5.68 -18.88 6.69
C ARG A 60 6.58 -17.95 5.89
N ILE A 61 7.13 -18.39 4.76
CA ILE A 61 7.83 -17.51 3.83
C ILE A 61 6.77 -16.82 2.96
N LEU A 62 6.92 -15.50 2.78
CA LEU A 62 6.07 -14.73 1.88
C LEU A 62 6.48 -15.00 0.43
N ASP A 63 5.51 -15.34 -0.41
CA ASP A 63 5.69 -15.23 -1.85
C ASP A 63 5.57 -13.75 -2.25
N THR A 64 6.70 -13.13 -2.50
CA THR A 64 6.81 -11.70 -2.81
C THR A 64 6.29 -11.33 -4.19
N GLU A 65 6.14 -12.30 -5.10
CA GLU A 65 5.69 -12.06 -6.48
C GLU A 65 4.16 -12.05 -6.58
N SER A 66 3.47 -12.85 -5.76
CA SER A 66 2.01 -12.98 -5.78
C SER A 66 1.29 -12.24 -4.66
N VAL A 67 2.03 -11.64 -3.73
CA VAL A 67 1.44 -10.92 -2.58
C VAL A 67 0.55 -9.77 -3.04
N THR A 68 -0.66 -9.74 -2.48
CA THR A 68 -1.59 -8.63 -2.63
C THR A 68 -1.53 -7.78 -1.38
N VAL A 69 -1.50 -6.46 -1.59
CA VAL A 69 -1.34 -5.49 -0.51
C VAL A 69 -2.67 -4.78 -0.27
N ASP A 70 -3.18 -4.88 0.94
CA ASP A 70 -4.33 -4.15 1.44
C ASP A 70 -3.93 -2.71 1.77
N LEU A 71 -4.25 -1.82 0.84
CA LEU A 71 -3.97 -0.40 0.92
C LEU A 71 -4.76 0.29 2.04
N GLY A 72 -5.99 -0.17 2.31
CA GLY A 72 -6.80 0.31 3.43
C GLY A 72 -6.10 0.06 4.76
N LEU A 73 -5.60 -1.16 4.98
CA LEU A 73 -4.80 -1.51 6.17
C LEU A 73 -3.56 -0.63 6.32
N ILE A 74 -2.79 -0.44 5.24
CA ILE A 74 -1.58 0.38 5.25
C ILE A 74 -1.85 1.80 5.74
N SER A 75 -2.97 2.39 5.31
CA SER A 75 -3.33 3.76 5.70
C SER A 75 -3.58 3.94 7.21
N THR A 76 -3.88 2.85 7.93
CA THR A 76 -4.19 2.90 9.37
C THR A 76 -2.96 2.82 10.27
N ILE A 77 -1.80 2.51 9.71
CA ILE A 77 -0.57 2.25 10.48
C ILE A 77 0.42 3.39 10.23
N PRO A 78 1.10 3.93 11.25
CA PRO A 78 2.12 4.96 11.07
C PRO A 78 3.34 4.45 10.32
N LYS A 79 3.88 5.27 9.41
CA LYS A 79 5.10 4.97 8.65
C LYS A 79 6.31 4.74 9.57
N GLU A 80 6.45 5.56 10.61
CA GLU A 80 7.56 5.48 11.55
C GLU A 80 7.59 4.13 12.27
N PHE A 81 6.41 3.55 12.53
CA PHE A 81 6.28 2.24 13.15
C PHE A 81 6.83 1.13 12.24
N VAL A 82 6.38 1.07 10.98
CA VAL A 82 6.82 0.02 10.04
C VAL A 82 8.31 0.12 9.71
N ILE A 83 8.87 1.33 9.67
CA ILE A 83 10.31 1.56 9.46
C ILE A 83 11.12 1.10 10.67
N SER A 84 10.75 1.55 11.88
CA SER A 84 11.49 1.26 13.10
C SER A 84 11.53 -0.24 13.42
N HIS A 85 10.41 -0.93 13.20
CA HIS A 85 10.26 -2.35 13.49
C HIS A 85 10.50 -3.27 12.29
N LYS A 86 10.73 -2.72 11.09
CA LYS A 86 10.94 -3.49 9.84
C LYS A 86 9.88 -4.57 9.65
N ILE A 87 8.62 -4.17 9.86
CA ILE A 87 7.44 -5.02 9.75
C ILE A 87 6.46 -4.34 8.80
N PHE A 88 6.08 -5.04 7.74
CA PHE A 88 5.21 -4.52 6.70
C PHE A 88 3.87 -5.25 6.72
N PRO A 89 2.80 -4.62 7.22
CA PRO A 89 1.44 -5.18 7.18
C PRO A 89 0.95 -5.18 5.73
N PHE A 90 0.51 -6.33 5.22
CA PHE A 90 0.13 -6.45 3.81
C PHE A 90 -1.30 -6.96 3.59
N ALA A 91 -1.94 -7.60 4.56
CA ALA A 91 -3.33 -8.04 4.41
C ALA A 91 -4.03 -8.14 5.77
N LYS A 92 -5.36 -7.94 5.77
CA LYS A 92 -6.22 -8.25 6.91
C LYS A 92 -7.30 -9.24 6.49
N GLU A 93 -7.36 -10.38 7.18
CA GLU A 93 -8.36 -11.44 6.96
C GLU A 93 -9.09 -11.70 8.27
N GLY A 94 -10.33 -11.21 8.37
CA GLY A 94 -11.11 -11.28 9.61
C GLY A 94 -10.40 -10.54 10.76
N GLU A 95 -10.10 -11.27 11.83
CA GLU A 95 -9.38 -10.76 13.00
C GLU A 95 -7.86 -10.97 12.95
N THR A 96 -7.31 -11.33 11.78
CA THR A 96 -5.89 -11.59 11.59
C THR A 96 -5.28 -10.61 10.60
N VAL A 97 -4.25 -9.88 11.04
CA VAL A 97 -3.36 -9.08 10.19
C VAL A 97 -2.16 -9.92 9.81
N LYS A 98 -1.90 -10.04 8.51
CA LYS A 98 -0.70 -10.67 7.96
C LYS A 98 0.37 -9.60 7.76
N ALA A 99 1.57 -9.85 8.28
CA ALA A 99 2.67 -8.91 8.23
C ALA A 99 3.98 -9.57 7.81
N ALA A 100 4.68 -8.98 6.86
CA ALA A 100 5.99 -9.41 6.41
C ALA A 100 7.09 -8.83 7.32
N THR A 101 8.06 -9.63 7.71
CA THR A 101 9.21 -9.17 8.50
C THR A 101 10.46 -10.00 8.21
N SER A 102 11.64 -9.38 8.31
CA SER A 102 12.91 -10.11 8.27
C SER A 102 13.26 -10.77 9.61
N ASN A 103 12.56 -10.40 10.70
CA ASN A 103 12.83 -10.89 12.04
C ASN A 103 11.52 -11.31 12.75
N PRO A 104 11.08 -12.57 12.61
CA PRO A 104 9.86 -13.05 13.26
C PRO A 104 9.99 -13.21 14.80
N PHE A 105 11.18 -12.96 15.36
CA PHE A 105 11.40 -12.99 16.81
C PHE A 105 11.18 -11.64 17.49
N ASP A 106 10.87 -10.57 16.73
CA ASP A 106 10.50 -9.28 17.29
C ASP A 106 9.06 -9.32 17.83
N VAL A 107 8.94 -9.82 19.06
CA VAL A 107 7.66 -9.90 19.78
C VAL A 107 7.10 -8.51 20.07
N VAL A 108 7.95 -7.50 20.25
CA VAL A 108 7.52 -6.12 20.54
C VAL A 108 6.82 -5.52 19.33
N ALA A 109 7.42 -5.65 18.14
CA ALA A 109 6.81 -5.23 16.88
C ALA A 109 5.44 -5.88 16.67
N ARG A 110 5.38 -7.20 16.80
CA ARG A 110 4.15 -7.97 16.62
C ARG A 110 3.05 -7.53 17.58
N ASP A 111 3.38 -7.42 18.87
CA ASP A 111 2.38 -7.08 19.90
C ASP A 111 1.93 -5.62 19.80
N GLN A 112 2.80 -4.69 19.39
CA GLN A 112 2.41 -3.31 19.09
C GLN A 112 1.47 -3.24 17.88
N LEU A 113 1.81 -3.92 16.78
CA LEU A 113 0.95 -4.00 15.59
C LEU A 113 -0.42 -4.60 15.92
N ALA A 114 -0.46 -5.64 16.74
CA ALA A 114 -1.70 -6.26 17.20
C ALA A 114 -2.58 -5.27 17.99
N ARG A 115 -1.98 -4.48 18.88
CA ARG A 115 -2.70 -3.45 19.65
C ARG A 115 -3.24 -2.34 18.75
N MET A 116 -2.47 -1.90 17.76
CA MET A 116 -2.86 -0.81 16.86
C MET A 116 -4.01 -1.20 15.93
N THR A 117 -4.00 -2.46 15.48
CA THR A 117 -4.99 -2.99 14.53
C THR A 117 -6.17 -3.68 15.21
N GLY A 118 -6.10 -3.88 16.53
CA GLY A 118 -7.08 -4.65 17.30
C GLY A 118 -7.21 -6.11 16.85
N SER A 119 -6.18 -6.66 16.20
CA SER A 119 -6.22 -7.93 15.47
C SER A 119 -5.01 -8.80 15.87
N GLN A 120 -5.13 -10.12 15.74
CA GLN A 120 -3.98 -11.03 15.85
C GLN A 120 -3.01 -10.79 14.69
N VAL A 121 -1.71 -10.99 14.91
CA VAL A 121 -0.70 -10.78 13.88
C VAL A 121 -0.03 -12.11 13.51
N GLU A 122 -0.20 -12.52 12.26
CA GLU A 122 0.53 -13.63 11.64
C GLU A 122 1.72 -13.07 10.86
N THR A 123 2.94 -13.50 11.22
CA THR A 123 4.17 -13.03 10.58
C THR A 123 4.60 -13.94 9.45
N TYR A 124 4.96 -13.33 8.32
CA TYR A 124 5.59 -13.97 7.18
C TYR A 124 7.03 -13.47 7.05
N ILE A 125 7.96 -14.35 6.68
CA ILE A 125 9.35 -14.00 6.42
C ILE A 125 9.47 -13.47 5.00
N ALA A 126 10.09 -12.30 4.86
CA ALA A 126 10.42 -11.72 3.55
C ALA A 126 11.83 -11.11 3.57
N PRO A 127 12.48 -10.96 2.40
CA PRO A 127 13.77 -10.27 2.29
C PRO A 127 13.72 -8.85 2.83
N LYS A 128 14.81 -8.41 3.47
CA LYS A 128 14.95 -7.04 3.99
C LYS A 128 14.76 -5.99 2.89
N GLU A 129 15.29 -6.27 1.71
CA GLU A 129 15.17 -5.40 0.53
C GLU A 129 13.71 -5.27 0.09
N TRP A 130 13.00 -6.40 -0.05
CA TRP A 130 11.57 -6.39 -0.41
C TRP A 130 10.74 -5.59 0.60
N ILE A 131 10.95 -5.79 1.90
CA ILE A 131 10.25 -5.05 2.96
C ILE A 131 10.51 -3.55 2.85
N SER A 132 11.78 -3.17 2.64
CA SER A 132 12.17 -1.77 2.52
C SER A 132 11.53 -1.11 1.30
N ASN A 133 11.57 -1.78 0.14
CA ASN A 133 10.95 -1.33 -1.10
C ASN A 133 9.43 -1.25 -0.98
N ALA A 134 8.79 -2.18 -0.28
CA ALA A 134 7.35 -2.15 -0.03
C ALA A 134 6.98 -0.98 0.89
N ILE A 135 7.71 -0.75 1.97
CA ILE A 135 7.49 0.41 2.85
C ILE A 135 7.65 1.70 2.04
N GLU A 136 8.70 1.81 1.22
CA GLU A 136 8.93 2.98 0.36
C GLU A 136 7.75 3.20 -0.59
N LEU A 137 7.43 2.19 -1.39
CA LEU A 137 6.38 2.23 -2.39
C LEU A 137 5.01 2.59 -1.81
N TYR A 138 4.62 2.00 -0.68
CA TYR A 138 3.26 2.17 -0.17
C TYR A 138 3.12 3.34 0.83
N TYR A 139 4.08 3.54 1.74
CA TYR A 139 3.98 4.60 2.75
C TYR A 139 4.55 5.95 2.28
N GLU A 140 5.59 5.97 1.46
CA GLU A 140 6.13 7.25 0.96
C GLU A 140 5.24 7.84 -0.11
N THR A 141 4.68 7.01 -0.99
CA THR A 141 3.71 7.46 -1.99
C THR A 141 2.50 8.09 -1.33
N ALA A 142 1.92 7.48 -0.30
CA ALA A 142 0.76 8.00 0.43
C ALA A 142 0.99 9.42 0.99
N LEU A 143 2.12 9.64 1.67
CA LEU A 143 2.48 10.94 2.27
C LEU A 143 2.90 11.97 1.22
N THR A 144 3.56 11.53 0.17
CA THR A 144 3.98 12.39 -0.95
C THR A 144 2.77 12.89 -1.72
N ILE A 145 1.74 12.05 -1.87
CA ILE A 145 0.47 12.46 -2.49
C ILE A 145 -0.17 13.60 -1.71
N ASP A 146 -0.31 13.49 -0.38
CA ASP A 146 -0.91 14.57 0.44
C ASP A 146 -0.16 15.88 0.29
N LYS A 147 1.17 15.85 0.44
CA LYS A 147 2.02 17.05 0.28
C LYS A 147 1.94 17.65 -1.12
N ASN A 148 1.83 16.82 -2.16
CA ASN A 148 1.71 17.30 -3.53
C ASN A 148 0.33 17.90 -3.82
N VAL A 149 -0.74 17.30 -3.31
CA VAL A 149 -2.09 17.86 -3.39
C VAL A 149 -2.12 19.21 -2.68
N GLU A 150 -1.59 19.30 -1.47
CA GLU A 150 -1.46 20.55 -0.73
C GLU A 150 -0.63 21.57 -1.51
N GLY A 151 0.55 21.20 -2.03
CA GLY A 151 1.41 22.12 -2.79
C GLY A 151 0.78 22.66 -4.08
N ILE A 152 -0.06 21.86 -4.76
CA ILE A 152 -0.82 22.30 -5.93
C ILE A 152 -1.96 23.24 -5.52
N THR A 153 -2.67 22.91 -4.44
CA THR A 153 -3.92 23.58 -4.05
C THR A 153 -3.70 24.82 -3.16
N SER A 154 -2.57 24.90 -2.44
CA SER A 154 -2.19 26.03 -1.59
C SER A 154 -1.52 27.16 -2.37
N ALA A 155 -1.02 26.89 -3.58
CA ALA A 155 -0.45 27.91 -4.44
C ALA A 155 -1.53 28.96 -4.75
N ARG A 156 -1.30 30.22 -4.36
CA ARG A 156 -2.14 31.35 -4.80
C ARG A 156 -2.16 31.33 -6.31
N LEU A 157 -3.33 31.04 -6.87
CA LEU A 157 -3.57 31.10 -8.30
C LEU A 157 -3.37 32.55 -8.73
N SER A 158 -2.21 32.84 -9.33
CA SER A 158 -2.09 34.00 -10.21
C SER A 158 -3.13 33.84 -11.32
N GLU A 159 -3.97 34.85 -11.53
CA GLU A 159 -5.15 34.86 -12.42
C GLU A 159 -4.87 34.59 -13.92
N THR A 160 -3.65 34.21 -14.28
CA THR A 160 -3.26 33.90 -15.66
C THR A 160 -3.21 32.40 -15.88
N ALA A 161 -4.26 31.90 -16.53
CA ALA A 161 -4.41 30.57 -17.12
C ALA A 161 -4.29 29.37 -16.17
N PHE A 162 -5.31 28.53 -16.19
CA PHE A 162 -5.24 27.19 -15.63
C PHE A 162 -4.04 26.46 -16.23
N ASP A 163 -3.08 26.14 -15.38
CA ASP A 163 -1.97 25.27 -15.74
C ASP A 163 -2.56 23.86 -15.89
N GLU A 164 -2.89 23.49 -17.13
CA GLU A 164 -3.50 22.20 -17.49
C GLU A 164 -2.72 21.04 -16.85
N ASP A 165 -1.39 21.15 -16.81
CA ASP A 165 -0.51 20.18 -16.18
C ASP A 165 -0.78 20.03 -14.67
N LYS A 166 -1.11 21.12 -13.96
CA LYS A 166 -1.49 21.03 -12.53
C LYS A 166 -2.80 20.30 -12.34
N ILE A 167 -3.78 20.52 -13.22
CA ILE A 167 -5.08 19.84 -13.14
C ILE A 167 -4.93 18.36 -13.47
N ILE A 168 -4.15 18.01 -14.49
CA ILE A 168 -3.81 16.63 -14.84
C ILE A 168 -3.16 15.94 -13.63
N ARG A 169 -2.11 16.54 -13.08
CA ARG A 169 -1.41 15.99 -11.91
C ARG A 169 -2.31 15.88 -10.68
N LEU A 170 -3.16 16.88 -10.42
CA LEU A 170 -4.10 16.82 -9.29
C LEU A 170 -5.10 15.67 -9.47
N ALA A 171 -5.69 15.50 -10.66
CA ALA A 171 -6.61 14.42 -10.94
C ALA A 171 -5.96 13.05 -10.73
N ASP A 172 -4.73 12.86 -11.22
CA ASP A 172 -3.97 11.62 -11.04
C ASP A 172 -3.68 11.35 -9.56
N LEU A 173 -3.22 12.37 -8.81
CA LEU A 173 -2.99 12.26 -7.37
C LEU A 173 -4.25 11.90 -6.58
N LEU A 174 -5.41 12.43 -6.95
CA LEU A 174 -6.68 12.10 -6.30
C LEU A 174 -7.09 10.64 -6.53
N ILE A 175 -6.88 10.11 -7.75
CA ILE A 175 -7.11 8.70 -8.07
C ILE A 175 -6.14 7.82 -7.29
N GLU A 176 -4.84 8.15 -7.31
CA GLU A 176 -3.82 7.39 -6.58
C GLU A 176 -4.08 7.37 -5.09
N LYS A 177 -4.48 8.52 -4.51
CA LYS A 177 -4.88 8.56 -3.10
C LYS A 177 -6.04 7.62 -2.82
N GLY A 178 -7.06 7.61 -3.69
CA GLY A 178 -8.21 6.71 -3.52
C GLY A 178 -7.80 5.25 -3.54
N ARG A 179 -6.89 4.88 -4.45
CA ARG A 179 -6.30 3.54 -4.49
C ARG A 179 -5.56 3.22 -3.19
N VAL A 180 -4.64 4.08 -2.77
CA VAL A 180 -3.83 3.94 -1.55
C VAL A 180 -4.67 3.89 -0.27
N LEU A 181 -5.86 4.51 -0.25
CA LEU A 181 -6.78 4.41 0.87
C LEU A 181 -7.70 3.18 0.81
N GLY A 182 -7.64 2.39 -0.25
CA GLY A 182 -8.59 1.30 -0.47
C GLY A 182 -10.03 1.77 -0.67
N ALA A 183 -10.23 2.98 -1.22
CA ALA A 183 -11.56 3.56 -1.37
C ALA A 183 -12.38 2.88 -2.48
N SER A 184 -13.68 2.67 -2.26
CA SER A 184 -14.61 2.16 -3.28
C SER A 184 -15.06 3.24 -4.25
N ASP A 185 -15.21 4.48 -3.77
CA ASP A 185 -15.67 5.62 -4.55
C ASP A 185 -14.89 6.89 -4.14
N ILE A 186 -14.59 7.75 -5.11
CA ILE A 186 -14.07 9.10 -4.91
C ILE A 186 -15.17 10.07 -5.36
N HIS A 187 -15.52 11.02 -4.49
CA HIS A 187 -16.50 12.05 -4.78
C HIS A 187 -15.82 13.41 -4.89
N VAL A 188 -16.06 14.13 -5.98
CA VAL A 188 -15.64 15.51 -6.22
C VAL A 188 -16.89 16.38 -6.16
N GLU A 189 -17.07 17.07 -5.05
CA GLU A 189 -18.31 17.79 -4.74
C GLU A 189 -18.06 19.31 -4.77
N PRO A 190 -18.73 20.06 -5.65
CA PRO A 190 -18.73 21.51 -5.61
C PRO A 190 -19.47 22.04 -4.38
N ASP A 191 -18.87 23.01 -3.69
CA ASP A 191 -19.52 23.87 -2.71
C ASP A 191 -19.48 25.33 -3.23
N SER A 192 -20.00 26.27 -2.44
CA SER A 192 -20.16 27.69 -2.78
C SER A 192 -18.84 28.34 -3.18
N ASN A 193 -17.78 28.12 -2.38
CA ASN A 193 -16.44 28.71 -2.60
C ASN A 193 -15.30 27.68 -2.62
N LEU A 194 -15.65 26.39 -2.51
CA LEU A 194 -14.70 25.32 -2.30
C LEU A 194 -15.08 24.10 -3.15
N VAL A 195 -14.14 23.18 -3.28
CA VAL A 195 -14.37 21.80 -3.73
C VAL A 195 -14.03 20.90 -2.56
N ARG A 196 -14.90 19.92 -2.30
CA ARG A 196 -14.68 18.89 -1.28
C ARG A 196 -14.42 17.57 -1.95
N ILE A 197 -13.37 16.88 -1.52
CA ILE A 197 -13.08 15.52 -1.97
C ILE A 197 -13.39 14.54 -0.86
N TYR A 198 -14.29 13.60 -1.16
CA TYR A 198 -14.58 12.50 -0.26
C TYR A 198 -14.10 11.17 -0.82
N TYR A 199 -13.64 10.29 0.07
CA TYR A 199 -13.37 8.89 -0.22
C TYR A 199 -14.34 8.02 0.54
N ARG A 200 -14.97 7.06 -0.14
CA ARG A 200 -15.76 6.02 0.53
C ARG A 200 -14.83 4.87 0.89
N ILE A 201 -14.59 4.67 2.19
CA ILE A 201 -13.71 3.61 2.72
C ILE A 201 -14.59 2.76 3.65
N ASP A 202 -14.62 1.45 3.42
CA ASP A 202 -15.46 0.51 4.18
C ASP A 202 -16.94 0.94 4.29
N GLY A 203 -17.47 1.54 3.23
CA GLY A 203 -18.85 2.02 3.13
C GLY A 203 -19.09 3.42 3.73
N VAL A 204 -18.13 3.96 4.48
CA VAL A 204 -18.22 5.28 5.15
C VAL A 204 -17.55 6.36 4.30
N LEU A 205 -18.17 7.54 4.20
CA LEU A 205 -17.59 8.69 3.50
C LEU A 205 -16.67 9.48 4.43
N HIS A 206 -15.43 9.71 3.99
CA HIS A 206 -14.43 10.53 4.67
C HIS A 206 -14.11 11.75 3.82
N GLN A 207 -14.16 12.97 4.38
CA GLN A 207 -13.73 14.19 3.70
C GLN A 207 -12.22 14.35 3.87
N ASN A 208 -11.45 14.12 2.81
CA ASN A 208 -9.99 14.12 2.90
C ASN A 208 -9.36 15.44 2.42
N TYR A 209 -9.94 16.09 1.42
CA TYR A 209 -9.40 17.35 0.89
C TYR A 209 -10.48 18.42 0.76
N ILE A 210 -10.04 19.66 0.95
CA ILE A 210 -10.81 20.87 0.68
C ILE A 210 -9.90 21.91 0.04
N PHE A 211 -10.30 22.44 -1.11
CA PHE A 211 -9.49 23.42 -1.84
C PHE A 211 -10.37 24.42 -2.61
N PRO A 212 -9.81 25.53 -3.13
CA PRO A 212 -10.58 26.61 -3.75
C PRO A 212 -11.46 26.17 -4.93
N LYS A 213 -12.62 26.82 -5.08
CA LYS A 213 -13.60 26.55 -6.15
C LYS A 213 -13.01 26.55 -7.57
N SER A 214 -11.98 27.33 -7.81
CA SER A 214 -11.32 27.46 -9.10
C SER A 214 -10.86 26.13 -9.69
N PHE A 215 -10.45 25.15 -8.86
CA PHE A 215 -10.03 23.83 -9.35
C PHE A 215 -11.18 22.97 -9.91
N HIS A 216 -12.43 23.32 -9.59
CA HIS A 216 -13.61 22.50 -9.87
C HIS A 216 -13.79 22.20 -11.36
N GLN A 217 -13.88 23.25 -12.19
CA GLN A 217 -14.16 23.10 -13.63
C GLN A 217 -13.05 22.33 -14.35
N GLY A 218 -11.79 22.58 -13.96
CA GLY A 218 -10.65 21.83 -14.49
C GLY A 218 -10.75 20.34 -14.17
N LEU A 219 -11.02 19.97 -12.92
CA LEU A 219 -11.18 18.57 -12.51
C LEU A 219 -12.33 17.88 -13.22
N VAL A 220 -13.51 18.51 -13.29
CA VAL A 220 -14.67 17.97 -14.02
C VAL A 220 -14.32 17.70 -15.47
N THR A 221 -13.70 18.67 -16.14
CA THR A 221 -13.31 18.56 -17.56
C THR A 221 -12.26 17.45 -17.75
N ARG A 222 -11.27 17.38 -16.87
CA ARG A 222 -10.23 16.34 -16.91
C ARG A 222 -10.82 14.95 -16.77
N PHE A 223 -11.70 14.71 -15.79
CA PHE A 223 -12.36 13.41 -15.63
C PHE A 223 -13.30 13.07 -16.78
N LYS A 224 -13.99 14.06 -17.38
CA LYS A 224 -14.76 13.88 -18.62
C LYS A 224 -13.89 13.43 -19.79
N ILE A 225 -12.76 14.09 -20.02
CA ILE A 225 -11.80 13.70 -21.06
C ILE A 225 -11.28 12.28 -20.82
N MET A 226 -10.84 11.96 -19.59
CA MET A 226 -10.35 10.63 -19.23
C MET A 226 -11.41 9.53 -19.47
N GLY A 227 -12.69 9.86 -19.24
CA GLY A 227 -13.83 8.96 -19.44
C GLY A 227 -14.39 8.95 -20.87
N ASN A 228 -13.80 9.68 -21.81
CA ASN A 228 -14.32 9.91 -23.16
C ASN A 228 -15.78 10.42 -23.17
N MET A 229 -16.09 11.35 -22.26
CA MET A 229 -17.41 11.98 -22.09
C MET A 229 -17.48 13.34 -22.79
N ASP A 230 -18.70 13.78 -23.12
CA ASP A 230 -18.94 15.11 -23.69
C ASP A 230 -18.69 16.22 -22.65
N ILE A 231 -17.90 17.22 -23.05
CA ILE A 231 -17.55 18.40 -22.24
C ILE A 231 -18.38 19.64 -22.61
N SER A 232 -19.17 19.59 -23.69
CA SER A 232 -19.87 20.74 -24.24
C SER A 232 -21.18 21.06 -23.51
N ASN A 233 -21.84 20.05 -22.93
CA ASN A 233 -23.12 20.21 -22.27
C ASN A 233 -23.06 19.82 -20.79
N PRO A 234 -22.77 20.76 -19.86
CA PRO A 234 -22.70 20.44 -18.43
C PRO A 234 -24.06 20.25 -17.75
N ASN A 235 -25.18 20.38 -18.47
CA ASN A 235 -26.54 20.38 -17.88
C ASN A 235 -27.22 19.00 -17.86
N ILE A 236 -26.53 17.95 -18.32
CA ILE A 236 -27.04 16.57 -18.28
C ILE A 236 -26.01 15.65 -17.60
N PRO A 237 -26.45 14.54 -16.99
CA PRO A 237 -25.52 13.54 -16.48
C PRO A 237 -24.70 12.90 -17.60
N HIS A 238 -23.45 12.56 -17.32
CA HIS A 238 -22.60 11.76 -18.22
C HIS A 238 -21.98 10.60 -17.46
N ASP A 239 -21.80 9.48 -18.16
CA ASP A 239 -21.14 8.28 -17.66
C ASP A 239 -20.03 7.85 -18.61
N GLY A 240 -18.92 7.39 -18.04
CA GLY A 240 -17.74 6.97 -18.77
C GLY A 240 -16.98 5.86 -18.04
N ARG A 241 -15.95 5.35 -18.70
CA ARG A 241 -14.99 4.41 -18.11
C ARG A 241 -13.59 4.94 -18.31
N ILE A 242 -12.76 4.80 -17.29
CA ILE A 242 -11.36 5.22 -17.35
C ILE A 242 -10.52 3.98 -17.09
N ARG A 243 -9.60 3.67 -18.00
CA ARG A 243 -8.50 2.75 -17.75
C ARG A 243 -7.31 3.58 -17.29
N TYR A 244 -7.06 3.58 -15.98
CA TYR A 244 -6.02 4.39 -15.36
C TYR A 244 -4.75 3.56 -15.18
N GLN A 245 -3.60 4.08 -15.65
CA GLN A 245 -2.30 3.47 -15.43
C GLN A 245 -1.56 4.26 -14.35
N GLY A 246 -1.46 3.68 -13.16
CA GLY A 246 -0.89 4.31 -11.98
C GLY A 246 0.45 3.73 -11.54
N SER A 247 1.00 4.27 -10.45
CA SER A 247 2.21 3.78 -9.79
C SER A 247 2.05 2.35 -9.27
N PHE A 248 0.83 1.96 -8.89
CA PHE A 248 0.52 0.61 -8.38
C PHE A 248 -0.06 -0.32 -9.47
N GLY A 249 0.09 0.04 -10.75
CA GLY A 249 -0.40 -0.75 -11.90
C GLY A 249 -1.71 -0.22 -12.49
N GLU A 250 -2.37 -1.04 -13.31
CA GLU A 250 -3.65 -0.69 -13.95
C GLU A 250 -4.80 -0.64 -12.93
N LEU A 251 -5.75 0.27 -13.14
CA LEU A 251 -6.99 0.42 -12.37
C LEU A 251 -8.13 0.80 -13.31
N ASP A 252 -9.19 -0.01 -13.33
CA ASP A 252 -10.42 0.31 -14.03
C ASP A 252 -11.31 1.18 -13.13
N LEU A 253 -11.81 2.29 -13.68
CA LEU A 253 -12.74 3.20 -13.00
C LEU A 253 -14.02 3.34 -13.82
N ARG A 254 -15.15 3.50 -13.13
CA ARG A 254 -16.34 4.10 -13.72
C ARG A 254 -16.44 5.54 -13.25
N VAL A 255 -16.69 6.46 -14.17
CA VAL A 255 -16.85 7.87 -13.84
C VAL A 255 -18.26 8.30 -14.21
N SER A 256 -18.91 9.02 -13.31
CA SER A 256 -20.22 9.62 -13.54
C SER A 256 -20.18 11.08 -13.14
N THR A 257 -20.86 11.94 -13.90
CA THR A 257 -21.02 13.36 -13.59
C THR A 257 -22.50 13.69 -13.48
N PHE A 258 -22.87 14.55 -12.54
CA PHE A 258 -24.27 14.97 -12.36
C PHE A 258 -24.36 16.49 -12.13
N PRO A 259 -25.24 17.21 -12.87
CA PRO A 259 -25.38 18.65 -12.73
C PRO A 259 -26.02 19.06 -11.41
N THR A 260 -25.50 20.11 -10.78
CA THR A 260 -26.11 20.77 -9.60
C THR A 260 -26.12 22.28 -9.78
N HIS A 261 -26.79 22.98 -8.86
CA HIS A 261 -26.82 24.44 -8.83
C HIS A 261 -25.44 25.10 -8.61
N LEU A 262 -24.45 24.35 -8.08
CA LEU A 262 -23.08 24.84 -7.84
C LEU A 262 -22.07 24.32 -8.87
N GLY A 263 -22.51 23.63 -9.92
CA GLY A 263 -21.67 22.94 -10.90
C GLY A 263 -21.87 21.42 -10.86
N GLU A 264 -21.08 20.68 -11.62
CA GLU A 264 -21.20 19.21 -11.71
C GLU A 264 -20.52 18.51 -10.52
N THR A 265 -21.18 17.50 -9.95
CA THR A 265 -20.51 16.53 -9.09
C THR A 265 -19.82 15.48 -9.95
N VAL A 266 -18.72 14.92 -9.49
CA VAL A 266 -18.06 13.76 -10.14
C VAL A 266 -17.96 12.63 -9.13
N VAL A 267 -18.34 11.43 -9.55
CA VAL A 267 -18.13 10.20 -8.78
C VAL A 267 -17.29 9.25 -9.60
N LEU A 268 -16.16 8.81 -9.04
CA LEU A 268 -15.28 7.80 -9.59
C LEU A 268 -15.42 6.54 -8.76
N ARG A 269 -15.98 5.46 -9.32
CA ARG A 269 -15.98 4.15 -8.67
C ARG A 269 -14.74 3.37 -9.05
N LEU A 270 -13.96 2.97 -8.05
CA LEU A 270 -12.75 2.18 -8.21
C LEU A 270 -13.12 0.71 -8.30
N LEU A 271 -12.89 0.10 -9.47
CA LEU A 271 -13.10 -1.33 -9.66
C LEU A 271 -11.83 -2.06 -9.25
N ILE A 272 -11.68 -2.23 -7.94
CA ILE A 272 -10.64 -3.10 -7.40
C ILE A 272 -11.11 -4.52 -7.71
N TYR A 273 -10.49 -5.17 -8.70
CA TYR A 273 -10.69 -6.60 -8.91
C TYR A 273 -10.10 -7.32 -7.69
N SER A 274 -10.93 -7.55 -6.67
CA SER A 274 -10.65 -8.61 -5.73
C SER A 274 -10.62 -9.88 -6.56
N LYS A 275 -9.46 -10.52 -6.67
CA LYS A 275 -9.31 -11.85 -7.29
C LYS A 275 -9.95 -12.90 -6.36
N VAL A 276 -11.19 -12.67 -5.92
CA VAL A 276 -12.06 -13.67 -5.33
C VAL A 276 -12.69 -14.42 -6.50
N VAL A 277 -11.86 -15.20 -7.20
CA VAL A 277 -12.37 -16.45 -7.76
C VAL A 277 -12.34 -17.43 -6.59
N GLY A 278 -13.25 -17.22 -5.65
CA GLY A 278 -13.64 -18.28 -4.73
C GLY A 278 -14.11 -19.43 -5.61
N ASN A 279 -13.53 -20.61 -5.38
CA ASN A 279 -13.93 -21.84 -6.05
C ASN A 279 -15.46 -21.92 -6.04
N LEU A 280 -16.10 -22.23 -7.17
CA LEU A 280 -17.57 -22.17 -7.34
C LEU A 280 -18.32 -22.95 -6.23
N GLU A 281 -17.66 -23.97 -5.68
CA GLU A 281 -18.08 -24.81 -4.56
C GLU A 281 -18.32 -24.04 -3.23
N SER A 282 -17.69 -22.88 -3.06
CA SER A 282 -17.86 -22.01 -1.87
C SER A 282 -19.14 -21.16 -1.91
N LEU A 283 -19.86 -21.14 -3.04
CA LEU A 283 -21.11 -20.40 -3.23
C LEU A 283 -22.37 -21.25 -2.94
N GLY A 284 -22.21 -22.49 -2.46
CA GLY A 284 -23.31 -23.30 -1.95
C GLY A 284 -24.24 -23.88 -3.01
N PHE A 285 -23.71 -24.26 -4.17
CA PHE A 285 -24.41 -25.11 -5.15
C PHE A 285 -23.78 -26.50 -5.22
#